data_AF-A0A952LAV7-F1
#
_entry.id   AF-A0A952LAV7-F1
#
_cell.length_a   1.000
_cell.length_b   1.000
_cell.length_c   1.000
_cell.angle_alpha   90.00
_cell.angle_beta   90.00
_cell.angle_gamma   90.00
#
_symmetry.space_group_name_H-M   'P 1'
#
loop_
_entity.id
_entity.type
_entity.pdbx_description
1 polymer ?
#
loop_
_entity_poly.entity_id
_entity_poly.type
_entity_poly.pdbx_seq_one_letter_code
_entity_poly.pdbx_strand_id
1 'polypeptide(L)' 'MTGTAKATVFIDNERVIVTEYRFQPGDNTGWHRHGHDY' A
#
# COMPACT_ATOMS: atom_id res chain seq x y z
N MET A 1 4.80 4.69 -12.42
CA MET A 1 6.13 4.50 -11.80
C MET A 1 5.93 3.70 -10.52
N THR A 2 6.67 2.62 -10.33
CA THR A 2 6.61 1.82 -9.11
C THR A 2 7.25 2.59 -7.96
N GLY A 3 6.55 2.69 -6.82
CA GLY A 3 7.12 3.21 -5.59
C GLY A 3 8.22 2.29 -5.02
N THR A 4 9.05 2.85 -4.13
CA THR A 4 10.12 2.13 -3.44
C THR A 4 9.75 1.69 -2.02
N ALA A 5 8.62 2.16 -1.48
CA ALA A 5 8.15 1.78 -0.15
C ALA A 5 7.89 0.27 -0.06
N LYS A 6 8.27 -0.34 1.07
CA LYS A 6 8.00 -1.76 1.31
C LYS A 6 6.57 -1.93 1.83
N ALA A 7 5.73 -2.56 1.02
CA ALA A 7 4.38 -2.96 1.41
C ALA A 7 4.38 -4.39 1.97
N THR A 8 3.73 -4.59 3.11
CA THR A 8 3.46 -5.91 3.68
C THR A 8 1.96 -6.04 3.93
N VAL A 9 1.31 -6.98 3.24
CA VAL A 9 -0.10 -7.29 3.48
C VAL A 9 -0.21 -8.23 4.67
N PHE A 10 -0.97 -7.83 5.69
CA PHE A 10 -1.21 -8.66 6.87
C PHE A 10 -2.57 -9.34 6.84
N ILE A 11 -3.59 -8.66 6.31
CA ILE A 11 -4.93 -9.20 6.16
C ILE A 11 -5.39 -8.91 4.75
N ASP A 12 -5.86 -9.94 4.07
CA ASP A 12 -6.59 -9.86 2.81
C ASP A 12 -7.73 -10.88 2.90
N ASN A 13 -8.94 -10.38 3.13
CA ASN A 13 -10.14 -11.22 3.23
C ASN A 13 -11.33 -10.55 2.55
N GLU A 14 -12.46 -11.25 2.55
CA GLU A 14 -13.71 -10.84 1.88
C GLU A 14 -14.26 -9.47 2.33
N ARG A 15 -13.77 -8.92 3.45
CA ARG A 15 -14.28 -7.67 4.02
C ARG A 15 -13.24 -6.56 4.03
N VAL A 16 -11.97 -6.87 4.26
CA VAL A 16 -10.93 -5.86 4.48
C VAL A 16 -9.57 -6.27 3.92
N ILE A 17 -8.80 -5.25 3.55
CA ILE A 17 -7.38 -5.36 3.25
C ILE A 17 -6.62 -4.47 4.25
N VAL A 18 -5.63 -5.04 4.93
CA VAL A 18 -4.74 -4.32 5.85
C VAL A 18 -3.31 -4.48 5.36
N THR A 19 -2.75 -3.34 4.93
CA THR A 19 -1.38 -3.27 4.42
C THR A 19 -0.56 -2.31 5.27
N GLU A 20 0.52 -2.81 5.87
CA GLU A 20 1.57 -1.97 6.44
C GLU A 20 2.46 -1.44 5.32
N TYR A 21 2.70 -0.13 5.31
CA TYR A 21 3.73 0.47 4.46
C TYR A 21 4.89 0.99 5.31
N ARG A 22 6.10 0.57 4.97
CA ARG A 22 7.35 1.08 5.56
C ARG A 22 8.08 1.94 4.54
N PHE A 23 8.41 3.16 4.95
CA PHE A 23 9.13 4.14 4.16
C PHE A 23 10.49 4.44 4.81
N GLN A 24 11.56 4.37 4.01
CA GLN A 24 12.81 5.05 4.30
C GLN A 24 12.75 6.50 3.82
N PRO A 25 13.66 7.39 4.27
CA PRO A 25 13.76 8.73 3.71
C PRO A 25 13.92 8.70 2.18
N GLY A 26 13.00 9.37 1.47
CA GLY A 26 12.95 9.42 0.01
C GLY A 26 12.02 8.40 -0.66
N ASP A 27 11.47 7.45 0.09
CA ASP A 27 10.54 6.48 -0.46
C ASP A 27 9.19 7.08 -0.84
N ASN A 28 8.51 6.43 -1.78
CA ASN A 28 7.15 6.75 -2.18
C ASN A 28 6.40 5.47 -2.56
N THR A 29 5.08 5.56 -2.65
CA THR A 29 4.19 4.48 -3.12
C THR A 29 4.06 4.44 -4.65
N GLY A 30 4.56 5.47 -5.34
CA GLY A 30 4.26 5.72 -6.73
C GLY A 30 2.83 6.21 -6.93
N TRP A 31 2.53 6.66 -8.15
CA TRP A 31 1.18 7.05 -8.52
C TRP A 31 0.27 5.83 -8.59
N HIS A 32 -0.85 5.90 -7.87
CA HIS A 32 -1.88 4.87 -7.87
C HIS A 32 -3.27 5.49 -7.61
N ARG A 33 -4.31 4.73 -7.91
CA ARG A 33 -5.70 5.06 -7.59
C ARG A 33 -6.20 4.08 -6.55
N HIS A 34 -6.94 4.56 -5.56
CA HIS A 34 -7.59 3.65 -4.63
C HIS A 34 -8.79 2.96 -5.30
N GLY A 35 -8.88 1.64 -5.12
CA GLY A 35 -9.82 0.78 -5.84
C GLY A 35 -11.11 0.44 -5.08
N HIS A 36 -11.28 0.97 -3.87
CA HIS A 36 -12.46 0.75 -3.04
C HIS A 36 -13.20 2.07 -2.83
N ASP A 37 -14.52 1.96 -2.65
CA ASP A 37 -15.35 3.08 -2.27
C ASP A 37 -15.07 3.39 -0.79
N TYR A 38 -14.75 4.65 -0.50
CA TYR A 38 -14.42 5.15 0.85
C TYR A 38 -15.65 5.71 1.55
#